data_AF-A0A820B977-F1
#
_entry.id   AF-A0A820B977-F1
#
_cell.length_a   1.000
_cell.length_b   1.000
_cell.length_c   1.000
_cell.angle_alpha   90.00
_cell.angle_beta   90.00
_cell.angle_gamma   90.00
#
_symmetry.space_group_name_H-M   'P 1'
#
loop_
_entity.id
_entity.type
_entity.pdbx_description
1 polymer ?
#
loop_
_entity_poly.entity_id
_entity_poly.type
_entity_poly.pdbx_seq_one_letter_code
_entity_poly.pdbx_strand_id
1 'polypeptide(L)' 'PQALVPGMNSFLKQLEITFRRDPENARPRINKKESVKDTEQKQAGNYFFLE' A
#
# COMPACT_ATOMS: atom_id res chain seq x y z
N PRO A 1 20.03 -5.30 -3.66
CA PRO A 1 18.83 -6.17 -3.53
C PRO A 1 18.06 -5.83 -2.25
N GLN A 2 16.74 -5.63 -2.35
CA GLN A 2 15.86 -5.42 -1.20
C GLN A 2 14.84 -6.55 -1.10
N ALA A 3 14.35 -6.81 0.11
CA ALA A 3 13.21 -7.70 0.30
C ALA A 3 11.94 -7.11 -0.37
N LEU A 4 11.00 -7.99 -0.70
CA LEU A 4 9.80 -7.64 -1.48
C LEU A 4 9.00 -6.47 -0.89
N VAL A 5 8.63 -6.56 0.40
CA VAL A 5 7.82 -5.52 1.08
C VAL A 5 8.51 -4.14 1.08
N PRO A 6 9.74 -3.97 1.61
CA PRO A 6 10.39 -2.65 1.63
C PRO A 6 10.68 -2.11 0.22
N GLY A 7 11.00 -2.97 -0.74
CA GLY A 7 11.17 -2.56 -2.14
C GLY A 7 9.87 -2.07 -2.75
N MET A 8 8.76 -2.78 -2.51
CA MET A 8 7.45 -2.42 -3.02
C MET A 8 6.88 -1.17 -2.36
N ASN A 9 7.09 -1.00 -1.06
CA ASN A 9 6.74 0.24 -0.36
C ASN A 9 7.50 1.44 -0.94
N SER A 10 8.79 1.27 -1.24
CA SER A 10 9.61 2.34 -1.84
C SER A 10 9.15 2.69 -3.26
N PHE A 11 8.82 1.69 -4.08
CA PHE A 11 8.32 1.89 -5.44
C PHE A 11 6.95 2.57 -5.46
N LEU A 12 5.99 2.07 -4.69
CA LEU A 12 4.64 2.60 -4.65
C LEU A 12 4.57 3.99 -4.00
N LYS A 13 5.48 4.30 -3.07
CA LYS A 13 5.65 5.65 -2.53
C LYS A 13 6.00 6.67 -3.60
N GLN A 14 6.89 6.31 -4.55
CA GLN A 14 7.24 7.20 -5.67
C GLN A 14 6.06 7.46 -6.61
N LEU A 15 5.12 6.51 -6.70
CA LEU A 15 3.90 6.64 -7.49
C LEU A 15 2.74 7.30 -6.72
N GLU A 16 2.91 7.56 -5.42
CA GLU A 16 1.87 8.06 -4.51
C GLU A 16 0.60 7.20 -4.46
N ILE A 17 0.73 5.88 -4.66
CA ILE A 17 -0.38 4.91 -4.68
C ILE A 17 -0.28 3.95 -3.50
N THR A 18 -1.38 3.70 -2.80
CA THR A 18 -1.46 2.70 -1.73
C THR A 18 -2.43 1.58 -2.05
N PHE A 19 -2.15 0.38 -1.54
CA PHE A 19 -3.05 -0.78 -1.62
C PHE A 19 -3.53 -1.20 -0.24
N ARG A 20 -4.75 -1.73 -0.21
CA ARG A 20 -5.31 -2.45 0.94
C ARG A 20 -5.67 -3.87 0.55
N ARG A 21 -5.71 -4.76 1.53
CA ARG A 21 -6.19 -6.13 1.34
C ARG A 21 -7.71 -6.18 1.54
N ASP A 22 -8.39 -6.86 0.64
CA ASP A 22 -9.80 -7.22 0.78
C ASP A 22 -9.92 -8.35 1.83
N PRO A 23 -10.70 -8.18 2.91
CA PRO A 23 -10.77 -9.16 3.99
C PRO A 23 -11.43 -10.48 3.58
N GLU A 24 -12.27 -10.49 2.54
CA GLU A 24 -13.02 -11.69 2.15
C GLU A 24 -12.20 -12.61 1.24
N ASN A 25 -11.40 -12.01 0.36
CA ASN A 25 -10.76 -12.74 -0.74
C ASN A 25 -9.25 -12.48 -0.86
N ALA A 26 -8.67 -11.74 0.08
CA ALA A 26 -7.24 -11.42 0.13
C ALA A 26 -6.68 -10.63 -1.07
N ARG A 27 -7.52 -10.11 -1.97
CA ARG A 27 -7.06 -9.41 -3.16
C ARG A 27 -6.55 -8.01 -2.80
N PRO A 28 -5.43 -7.56 -3.40
CA PRO A 28 -5.03 -6.18 -3.30
C PRO A 28 -6.04 -5.29 -4.04
N ARG A 29 -6.49 -4.24 -3.35
CA ARG A 29 -7.37 -3.19 -3.88
C ARG A 29 -6.64 -1.87 -3.76
N ILE A 30 -6.60 -1.12 -4.85
CA ILE A 30 -6.05 0.23 -4.85
C ILE A 30 -6.94 1.14 -4.00
N ASN A 31 -6.33 2.00 -3.17
CA ASN A 31 -7.07 3.05 -2.49
C ASN A 31 -7.36 4.22 -3.43
N LYS A 32 -8.48 4.90 -3.20
CA LYS A 32 -8.74 6.18 -3.87
C LYS A 32 -7.77 7.23 -3.32
N LYS A 33 -7.16 8.01 -4.22
CA LYS A 33 -6.26 9.12 -3.88
C LYS A 33 -6.92 10.03 -2.84
N GLU A 34 -6.18 10.38 -1.78
CA GLU A 34 -6.61 11.27 -0.69
C GLU A 34 -7.80 10.76 0.14
N SER A 35 -8.20 9.49 -0.03
CA SER A 35 -9.13 8.87 0.92
C SER A 35 -8.50 8.76 2.31
N VAL A 36 -9.34 8.67 3.35
CA VAL A 36 -8.88 8.51 4.74
C VAL A 36 -7.84 7.39 4.88
N LYS A 37 -8.12 6.22 4.29
CA LYS A 37 -7.20 5.07 4.32
C LYS A 37 -5.91 5.29 3.53
N ASP A 38 -5.97 6.00 2.40
CA ASP A 38 -4.76 6.35 1.63
C ASP A 38 -3.84 7.26 2.47
N THR A 39 -4.42 8.26 3.13
CA THR A 39 -3.69 9.20 3.99
C THR A 39 -3.08 8.50 5.21
N GLU A 40 -3.85 7.68 5.92
CA GLU A 40 -3.36 6.90 7.06
C GLU A 40 -2.20 5.97 6.68
N GLN A 41 -2.33 5.26 5.54
CA GLN A 41 -1.29 4.35 5.06
C GLN A 41 -0.03 5.08 4.62
N LYS A 42 -0.17 6.23 3.93
CA LYS A 42 0.96 7.10 3.56
C LYS A 42 1.70 7.62 4.78
N GLN A 43 0.98 8.05 5.83
CA GLN A 43 1.56 8.49 7.09
C GLN A 43 2.29 7.35 7.81
N ALA A 44 1.75 6.14 7.77
CA ALA A 44 2.38 4.94 8.33
C ALA A 44 3.54 4.38 7.47
N GLY A 45 3.70 4.85 6.23
CA GLY A 45 4.70 4.35 5.29
C GLY A 45 4.37 2.97 4.69
N ASN A 46 3.13 2.50 4.82
CA ASN A 46 2.71 1.17 4.41
C ASN A 46 1.90 1.24 3.11
N TYR A 47 2.56 1.05 1.97
CA TYR A 47 1.94 1.15 0.64
C TYR A 47 1.54 -0.23 0.09
N PHE A 48 2.16 -1.30 0.58
CA PHE A 48 1.96 -2.69 0.18
C PHE A 48 1.89 -3.62 1.39
N PHE A 49 0.98 -4.60 1.31
CA PHE A 49 0.78 -5.63 2.33
C PHE A 49 0.82 -7.01 1.66
N LEU A 50 1.56 -7.95 2.27
CA LEU A 50 1.54 -9.38 1.88
C LEU A 50 0.55 -10.18 2.73
N GLU A 51 0.35 -9.77 3.98
CA GLU A 51 -0.54 -10.39 4.98
C GLU A 51 -1.78 -9.55 5.25
#